data_AF-A0A316SQT4-F1
#
_entry.id   AF-A0A316SQT4-F1
#
_cell.length_a   1.000
_cell.length_b   1.000
_cell.length_c   1.000
_cell.angle_alpha   90.00
_cell.angle_beta   90.00
_cell.angle_gamma   90.00
#
_symmetry.space_group_name_H-M   'P 1'
#
loop_
_entity.id
_entity.type
_entity.pdbx_description
1 polymer ?
#
loop_
_entity_poly.entity_id
_entity_poly.type
_entity_poly.pdbx_seq_one_letter_code
_entity_poly.pdbx_strand_id
1 'polypeptide(L)'
;MQALLFFRDQVMKYTLLVVLTNENETYKTQLENYLSDVECIEEIRYLNLADRVNFNEADCKSNDNQTVKVSIKTSFSASSSHTFVSRIQNAVKDLKGKYCMVLPQGLLPSQKFFYYSKDALDDSTAALVLGLHDNKVVSNDELLSPKENYTIYTVYNKKPAVNDLENCILCKAELLKSLSPNFDGHFATLSLYEQCIKQAKKVAYAVNERLYFDKDNVKQFAKDTFRQDLKIAQKSGIVPSQKLSLLEKLFSIKRFNGRTIYTVLGQSVSVKYKKAPTFPENAIEVSENGVNAVKTELKHKRACLFASFTKDGLVSNNTLAYLKSLRDFCDVIVYVADSKALPETVEKLKELCDYIIIKRHKEYDFGSYKKAYQYLQKVNLLDKVDSLLICNDSVDFVGNQDDLNEIFTKAKDTDAYAMCMATYGFGKKLKKHKYEWTKNPHLQSYFLVLDKKVFTADYFKKFILGIERIKSKTEIIKRYEMGLSEMLRSHHVKMASFYPYDDTNIVNPYAIYLNQFVSRPILVKHMLSK
;
A
#
# COMPACT_ATOMS: atom_id res chain seq x y z
N MET A 1 3.09 -11.96 34.79
CA MET A 1 2.10 -10.87 34.90
C MET A 1 2.55 -10.00 36.06
N GLN A 2 2.70 -8.69 35.86
CA GLN A 2 3.42 -7.70 36.70
C GLN A 2 4.96 -7.75 36.66
N ALA A 3 5.54 -6.98 35.74
CA ALA A 3 6.82 -6.25 35.89
C ALA A 3 7.23 -5.67 34.52
N LEU A 4 6.60 -4.58 34.08
CA LEU A 4 7.05 -3.67 33.02
C LEU A 4 6.04 -2.51 32.90
N LEU A 5 5.83 -1.82 34.01
CA LEU A 5 5.14 -0.53 34.08
C LEU A 5 6.10 0.34 34.85
N PHE A 6 6.98 1.07 34.17
CA PHE A 6 7.55 2.36 34.58
C PHE A 6 8.47 2.87 33.46
N PHE A 7 8.30 4.14 33.10
CA PHE A 7 8.91 4.91 31.99
C PHE A 7 8.22 4.87 30.61
N ARG A 8 7.03 5.48 30.55
CA ARG A 8 6.66 6.36 29.44
C ARG A 8 5.94 7.59 30.02
N ASP A 9 6.72 8.40 30.72
CA ASP A 9 6.26 9.68 31.25
C ASP A 9 6.18 10.72 30.11
N GLN A 10 5.01 11.36 30.04
CA GLN A 10 4.51 12.32 29.05
C GLN A 10 3.98 11.73 27.73
N VAL A 11 2.65 11.70 27.65
CA VAL A 11 1.90 11.56 26.39
C VAL A 11 2.31 12.70 25.46
N MET A 12 2.72 12.39 24.22
CA MET A 12 3.04 13.40 23.23
C MET A 12 1.81 14.27 22.95
N LYS A 13 2.03 15.58 23.02
CA LYS A 13 1.02 16.60 22.79
C LYS A 13 1.38 17.45 21.59
N TYR A 14 0.36 17.93 20.87
CA TYR A 14 0.55 18.71 19.66
C TYR A 14 -0.49 19.82 19.51
N THR A 15 -0.11 20.85 18.75
CA THR A 15 -1.02 21.89 18.26
C THR A 15 -1.76 21.37 17.03
N LEU A 16 -3.08 21.52 16.96
CA LEU A 16 -3.88 21.26 15.78
C LEU A 16 -4.04 22.55 14.97
N LEU A 17 -3.37 22.64 13.81
CA LEU A 17 -3.50 23.73 12.86
C LEU A 17 -4.56 23.39 11.81
N VAL A 18 -5.75 23.95 11.97
CA VAL A 18 -6.89 23.75 11.08
C VAL A 18 -6.83 24.75 9.94
N VAL A 19 -6.78 24.23 8.71
CA VAL A 19 -6.72 25.02 7.48
C VAL A 19 -8.12 25.20 6.93
N LEU A 20 -8.62 26.44 6.99
CA LEU A 20 -9.96 26.81 6.55
C LEU A 20 -9.94 27.33 5.11
N THR A 21 -10.83 26.78 4.27
CA THR A 21 -11.07 27.27 2.90
C THR A 21 -11.99 28.49 2.86
N ASN A 22 -12.77 28.69 3.92
CA ASN A 22 -13.67 29.83 4.12
C ASN A 22 -13.92 30.03 5.62
N GLU A 23 -14.33 31.24 6.03
CA GLU A 23 -14.78 31.44 7.42
C GLU A 23 -16.07 30.69 7.69
N ASN A 24 -16.07 29.88 8.75
CA ASN A 24 -17.20 29.06 9.15
C ASN A 24 -17.15 28.82 10.67
N GLU A 25 -17.78 29.71 11.43
CA GLU A 25 -17.85 29.60 12.90
C GLU A 25 -18.61 28.36 13.38
N THR A 26 -19.62 27.92 12.62
CA THR A 26 -20.35 26.68 12.90
C THR A 26 -19.42 25.48 12.86
N TYR A 27 -18.56 25.38 11.83
CA TYR A 27 -17.56 24.32 11.71
C TYR A 27 -16.56 24.36 12.87
N LYS A 28 -16.05 25.54 13.25
CA LYS A 28 -15.11 25.68 14.38
C LYS A 28 -15.73 25.17 15.68
N THR A 29 -16.96 25.59 15.97
CA THR A 29 -17.69 25.18 17.17
C THR A 29 -17.93 23.67 17.20
N GLN A 30 -18.34 23.09 16.06
CA GLN A 30 -18.56 21.64 15.95
C GLN A 30 -17.26 20.85 16.15
N LEU A 31 -16.14 21.31 15.58
CA LEU A 31 -14.84 20.68 15.73
C LEU A 31 -14.33 20.77 17.16
N GLU A 32 -14.44 21.94 17.80
CA GLU A 32 -14.07 22.15 19.21
C GLU A 32 -14.85 21.21 20.13
N ASN A 33 -16.16 21.11 19.95
CA ASN A 33 -16.99 20.19 20.72
C ASN A 33 -16.59 18.72 20.48
N TYR A 34 -16.36 18.34 19.22
CA TYR A 34 -15.94 16.98 18.85
C TYR A 34 -14.58 16.60 19.43
N LEU A 35 -13.67 17.55 19.66
CA LEU A 35 -12.31 17.30 20.16
C LEU A 35 -12.14 17.63 21.65
N SER A 36 -13.21 18.01 22.35
CA SER A 36 -13.15 18.49 23.74
C SER A 36 -12.51 17.51 24.72
N ASP A 37 -12.68 16.20 24.50
CA ASP A 37 -12.12 15.13 25.34
C ASP A 37 -10.76 14.59 24.86
N VAL A 38 -10.22 15.12 23.76
CA VAL A 38 -8.98 14.63 23.13
C VAL A 38 -7.74 15.27 23.77
N GLU A 39 -7.25 14.67 24.85
CA GLU A 39 -6.19 15.21 25.72
C GLU A 39 -4.82 15.47 25.05
N CYS A 40 -4.54 14.83 23.91
CA CYS A 40 -3.27 15.02 23.19
C CYS A 40 -3.23 16.32 22.35
N ILE A 41 -4.37 17.01 22.21
CA ILE A 41 -4.46 18.32 21.56
C ILE A 41 -4.31 19.41 22.62
N GLU A 42 -3.24 20.19 22.55
CA GLU A 42 -3.00 21.30 23.48
C GLU A 42 -3.68 22.60 23.07
N GLU A 43 -3.72 22.84 21.77
CA GLU A 43 -4.13 24.11 21.18
C GLU A 43 -4.72 23.84 19.80
N ILE A 44 -5.80 24.55 19.46
CA ILE A 44 -6.36 24.57 18.11
C ILE A 44 -6.13 25.95 17.51
N ARG A 45 -5.40 26.01 16.40
CA ARG A 45 -5.16 27.23 15.61
C ARG A 45 -5.94 27.17 14.32
N TYR A 46 -6.50 28.29 13.91
CA TYR A 46 -7.23 28.39 12.64
C TYR A 46 -6.47 29.27 11.66
N LEU A 47 -6.14 28.70 10.50
CA LEU A 47 -5.51 29.40 9.38
C LEU A 47 -6.52 29.56 8.25
N ASN A 48 -6.92 30.81 7.97
CA ASN A 48 -7.85 31.11 6.90
C ASN A 48 -7.10 31.30 5.56
N LEU A 49 -7.51 30.57 4.53
CA LEU A 49 -6.96 30.69 3.19
C LEU A 49 -7.75 31.64 2.28
N ALA A 50 -8.97 32.04 2.66
CA ALA A 50 -9.81 32.91 1.86
C ALA A 50 -9.45 34.38 2.03
N ASP A 51 -8.72 34.95 1.07
CA ASP A 51 -8.60 36.39 0.90
C ASP A 51 -9.82 36.91 0.09
N ARG A 52 -11.02 36.87 0.69
CA ARG A 52 -12.14 37.74 0.30
C ARG A 52 -12.91 38.16 1.54
N VAL A 53 -12.58 39.35 2.01
CA VAL A 53 -13.38 40.14 2.93
C VAL A 53 -14.80 40.25 2.37
N ASN A 54 -15.78 39.76 3.12
CA ASN A 54 -17.11 40.35 3.15
C ASN A 54 -17.48 40.49 4.62
N PHE A 55 -17.29 41.71 5.14
CA PHE A 55 -17.89 42.09 6.41
C PHE A 55 -19.41 42.05 6.24
N ASN A 56 -20.06 41.23 7.06
CA ASN A 56 -21.36 41.56 7.63
C ASN A 56 -21.36 40.96 9.04
N GLU A 57 -21.11 41.82 10.01
CA GLU A 57 -21.35 41.57 11.42
C GLU A 57 -22.85 41.32 11.65
N ALA A 58 -23.19 40.26 12.37
CA ALA A 58 -24.35 40.24 13.27
C ALA A 58 -24.25 39.05 14.25
N ASP A 59 -24.11 39.40 15.53
CA ASP A 59 -24.65 38.76 16.73
C ASP A 59 -24.44 37.25 17.01
N CYS A 60 -23.84 36.94 18.16
CA CYS A 60 -24.63 36.54 19.34
C CYS A 60 -23.80 36.38 20.62
N LYS A 61 -24.47 36.72 21.72
CA LYS A 61 -24.01 36.85 23.10
C LYS A 61 -23.60 35.52 23.74
N SER A 62 -22.67 35.63 24.68
CA SER A 62 -22.19 34.60 25.59
C SER A 62 -23.30 34.09 26.54
N ASN A 63 -23.24 32.79 26.83
CA ASN A 63 -23.69 32.22 28.09
C ASN A 63 -22.68 31.17 28.53
N ASP A 64 -22.12 31.38 29.72
CA ASP A 64 -21.17 30.49 30.38
C ASP A 64 -21.87 29.27 31.00
N ASN A 65 -21.29 28.09 30.78
CA ASN A 65 -20.82 27.17 31.83
C ASN A 65 -20.49 25.81 31.23
N GLN A 66 -19.22 25.57 30.91
CA GLN A 66 -18.59 24.24 30.93
C GLN A 66 -17.07 24.43 30.90
N THR A 67 -16.37 23.77 31.83
CA THR A 67 -14.91 23.73 31.91
C THR A 67 -14.33 23.01 30.70
N VAL A 68 -14.01 23.76 29.64
CA VAL A 68 -13.28 23.29 28.45
C VAL A 68 -11.79 23.42 28.72
N LYS A 69 -11.05 22.30 28.68
CA LYS A 69 -9.61 22.25 28.97
C LYS A 69 -8.70 22.48 27.74
N VAL A 70 -9.20 23.19 26.73
CA VAL A 70 -8.44 23.64 25.55
C VAL A 70 -8.77 25.11 25.32
N SER A 71 -7.94 26.01 25.85
CA SER A 71 -8.10 27.45 25.60
C SER A 71 -6.80 28.03 25.07
N ILE A 72 -6.77 28.36 23.78
CA ILE A 72 -6.19 29.56 23.17
C ILE A 72 -6.69 29.56 21.71
N LYS A 73 -7.60 30.49 21.38
CA LYS A 73 -8.09 30.72 20.02
C LYS A 73 -7.15 31.71 19.34
N THR A 74 -6.42 31.28 18.32
CA THR A 74 -5.66 32.21 17.45
C THR A 74 -6.13 32.06 16.01
N SER A 75 -6.70 33.14 15.47
CA SER A 75 -7.08 33.28 14.07
C SER A 75 -6.06 34.15 13.34
N PHE A 76 -5.48 33.64 12.26
CA PHE A 76 -4.54 34.39 11.43
C PHE A 76 -5.22 34.87 10.15
N SER A 77 -5.40 36.18 9.99
CA SER A 77 -5.76 36.81 8.72
C SER A 77 -4.50 37.11 7.92
N ALA A 78 -4.34 36.51 6.74
CA ALA A 78 -3.16 36.69 5.90
C ALA A 78 -3.36 37.82 4.87
N SER A 79 -2.27 38.48 4.48
CA SER A 79 -2.23 39.40 3.34
C SER A 79 -2.17 38.65 2.00
N SER A 80 -2.62 39.31 0.94
CA SER A 80 -2.87 38.76 -0.41
C SER A 80 -1.66 38.26 -1.21
N SER A 81 -0.46 38.18 -0.61
CA SER A 81 0.80 37.85 -1.31
C SER A 81 1.52 36.60 -0.82
N HIS A 82 0.97 35.87 0.16
CA HIS A 82 1.63 34.72 0.77
C HIS A 82 1.08 33.38 0.27
N THR A 83 1.99 32.50 -0.17
CA THR A 83 1.71 31.11 -0.56
C THR A 83 1.16 30.28 0.60
N PHE A 84 0.56 29.13 0.30
CA PHE A 84 0.07 28.20 1.34
C PHE A 84 1.14 27.82 2.36
N VAL A 85 2.33 27.42 1.92
CA VAL A 85 3.40 27.00 2.84
C VAL A 85 3.89 28.18 3.68
N SER A 86 4.06 29.37 3.12
CA SER A 86 4.50 30.53 3.90
C SER A 86 3.48 30.92 4.98
N ARG A 87 2.18 30.76 4.71
CA ARG A 87 1.11 30.93 5.71
C ARG A 87 1.23 29.91 6.85
N ILE A 88 1.46 28.64 6.54
CA ILE A 88 1.73 27.60 7.57
C ILE A 88 2.96 27.96 8.39
N GLN A 89 4.07 28.35 7.76
CA GLN A 89 5.32 28.69 8.44
C GLN A 89 5.12 29.84 9.45
N ASN A 90 4.35 30.85 9.06
CA ASN A 90 3.99 31.95 9.94
C ASN A 90 3.12 31.49 11.12
N ALA A 91 2.15 30.60 10.89
CA ALA A 91 1.25 30.08 11.91
C ALA A 91 1.94 29.17 12.94
N VAL A 92 3.09 28.60 12.60
CA VAL A 92 3.86 27.69 13.49
C VAL A 92 5.18 28.30 13.99
N LYS A 93 5.44 29.59 13.73
CA LYS A 93 6.73 30.25 13.97
C LYS A 93 7.22 30.14 15.42
N ASP A 94 6.30 30.15 16.38
CA ASP A 94 6.52 30.08 17.83
C ASP A 94 6.54 28.64 18.39
N LEU A 95 6.16 27.62 17.60
CA LEU A 95 6.08 26.22 18.03
C LEU A 95 7.43 25.48 18.05
N LYS A 96 8.51 26.12 18.52
CA LYS A 96 9.85 25.48 18.53
C LYS A 96 9.88 24.28 19.47
N GLY A 97 10.37 23.14 18.97
CA GLY A 97 10.45 21.85 19.67
C GLY A 97 9.11 21.14 19.83
N LYS A 98 8.01 21.73 19.33
CA LYS A 98 6.65 21.21 19.49
C LYS A 98 6.18 20.49 18.24
N TYR A 99 5.20 19.61 18.42
CA TYR A 99 4.52 18.91 17.35
C TYR A 99 3.31 19.72 16.86
N CYS A 100 3.04 19.65 15.57
CA CYS A 100 1.90 20.31 14.93
C CYS A 100 1.23 19.33 13.96
N MET A 101 -0.10 19.22 14.06
CA MET A 101 -0.94 18.51 13.10
C MET A 101 -1.65 19.51 12.19
N VAL A 102 -1.38 19.47 10.89
CA VAL A 102 -2.10 20.24 9.88
C VAL A 102 -3.34 19.47 9.45
N LEU A 103 -4.52 20.04 9.63
CA LEU A 103 -5.82 19.43 9.32
C LEU A 103 -6.60 20.29 8.30
N PRO A 104 -6.87 19.80 7.09
CA PRO A 104 -7.74 20.49 6.13
C PRO A 104 -9.21 20.49 6.59
N GLN A 105 -9.94 21.61 6.42
CA GLN A 105 -11.35 21.74 6.80
C GLN A 105 -12.27 20.64 6.25
N GLY A 106 -11.99 20.15 5.05
CA GLY A 106 -12.78 19.11 4.38
C GLY A 106 -12.52 17.69 4.86
N LEU A 107 -11.57 17.46 5.78
CA LEU A 107 -11.22 16.13 6.29
C LEU A 107 -11.41 16.10 7.82
N LEU A 108 -12.18 15.13 8.32
CA LEU A 108 -12.36 14.92 9.76
C LEU A 108 -12.06 13.46 10.12
N PRO A 109 -10.95 13.16 10.81
CA PRO A 109 -10.64 11.83 11.32
C PRO A 109 -11.50 11.47 12.53
N SER A 110 -11.50 10.19 12.91
CA SER A 110 -12.09 9.74 14.17
C SER A 110 -11.31 10.29 15.38
N GLN A 111 -11.96 10.40 16.56
CA GLN A 111 -11.25 10.65 17.83
C GLN A 111 -10.13 9.61 18.07
N LYS A 112 -10.37 8.36 17.64
CA LYS A 112 -9.40 7.26 17.73
C LYS A 112 -8.10 7.59 16.99
N PHE A 113 -8.15 8.25 15.84
CA PHE A 113 -6.94 8.65 15.11
C PHE A 113 -6.10 9.66 15.88
N PHE A 114 -6.71 10.63 16.56
CA PHE A 114 -5.95 11.59 17.36
C PHE A 114 -5.22 10.89 18.51
N TYR A 115 -5.89 9.99 19.25
CA TYR A 115 -5.22 9.18 20.27
C TYR A 115 -4.17 8.23 19.70
N TYR A 116 -4.38 7.69 18.51
CA TYR A 116 -3.38 6.88 17.81
C TYR A 116 -2.15 7.71 17.42
N SER A 117 -2.35 8.94 16.97
CA SER A 117 -1.30 9.79 16.42
C SER A 117 -0.23 10.19 17.45
N LYS A 118 -0.61 10.23 18.73
CA LYS A 118 0.31 10.57 19.84
C LYS A 118 1.46 9.56 19.99
N ASP A 119 1.26 8.32 19.56
CA ASP A 119 2.22 7.23 19.68
C ASP A 119 2.91 6.89 18.34
N ALA A 120 2.55 7.60 17.26
CA ALA A 120 2.99 7.28 15.91
C ALA A 120 4.37 7.85 15.54
N LEU A 121 4.89 8.81 16.32
CA LEU A 121 6.18 9.46 16.08
C LEU A 121 7.19 9.07 17.16
N ASP A 122 8.44 8.86 16.73
CA ASP A 122 9.59 8.57 17.57
C ASP A 122 10.85 9.20 16.97
N ASP A 123 12.03 8.95 17.55
CA ASP A 123 13.28 9.49 17.03
C ASP A 123 13.60 9.03 15.59
N SER A 124 13.05 7.89 15.16
CA SER A 124 13.23 7.36 13.80
C SER A 124 12.14 7.82 12.82
N THR A 125 11.00 8.33 13.30
CA THR A 125 9.80 8.63 12.52
C THR A 125 9.48 10.12 12.56
N ALA A 126 9.69 10.81 11.44
CA ALA A 126 9.63 12.28 11.37
C ALA A 126 8.23 12.86 11.20
N ALA A 127 7.31 12.12 10.56
CA ALA A 127 5.97 12.59 10.27
C ALA A 127 4.96 11.43 10.16
N LEU A 128 3.70 11.72 10.47
CA LEU A 128 2.54 10.87 10.27
C LEU A 128 1.63 11.54 9.25
N VAL A 129 1.24 10.80 8.21
CA VAL A 129 0.36 11.24 7.15
C VAL A 129 -0.94 10.43 7.19
N LEU A 130 -2.08 11.10 7.09
CA LEU A 130 -3.39 10.49 6.89
C LEU A 130 -3.95 11.01 5.56
N GLY A 131 -4.23 10.10 4.63
CA GLY A 131 -4.81 10.40 3.32
C GLY A 131 -6.03 9.55 3.00
N LEU A 132 -6.73 9.84 1.91
CA LEU A 132 -8.02 9.21 1.60
C LEU A 132 -7.91 7.78 1.03
N HIS A 133 -6.82 7.45 0.34
CA HIS A 133 -6.76 6.27 -0.53
C HIS A 133 -6.85 4.92 0.22
N ASP A 134 -6.38 4.86 1.47
CA ASP A 134 -6.30 3.61 2.25
C ASP A 134 -7.16 3.66 3.52
N ASN A 135 -8.11 4.59 3.55
CA ASN A 135 -8.99 4.86 4.67
C ASN A 135 -10.44 4.88 4.18
N LYS A 136 -11.38 4.59 5.08
CA LYS A 136 -12.80 4.47 4.73
C LYS A 136 -13.41 5.85 4.89
N VAL A 137 -13.87 6.42 3.78
CA VAL A 137 -14.73 7.60 3.83
C VAL A 137 -16.12 7.16 4.31
N VAL A 138 -16.53 7.66 5.47
CA VAL A 138 -17.82 7.39 6.10
C VAL A 138 -18.66 8.67 6.13
N SER A 139 -19.97 8.53 6.35
CA SER A 139 -20.83 9.68 6.64
C SER A 139 -20.51 10.30 8.00
N ASN A 140 -20.95 11.55 8.23
CA ASN A 140 -20.71 12.22 9.51
C ASN A 140 -21.37 11.45 10.67
N ASP A 141 -22.59 10.94 10.47
CA ASP A 141 -23.32 10.17 11.47
C ASP A 141 -22.61 8.83 11.80
N GLU A 142 -22.02 8.18 10.79
CA GLU A 142 -21.23 6.96 10.99
C GLU A 142 -19.94 7.24 11.77
N LEU A 143 -19.29 8.40 11.54
CA LEU A 143 -18.08 8.78 12.27
C LEU A 143 -18.35 9.03 13.76
N LEU A 144 -19.51 9.62 14.07
CA LEU A 144 -19.96 9.90 15.44
C LEU A 144 -20.54 8.66 16.15
N SER A 145 -20.69 7.53 15.44
CA SER A 145 -21.30 6.31 15.98
C SER A 145 -20.28 5.47 16.79
N PRO A 146 -20.62 4.99 18.00
CA PRO A 146 -19.73 4.19 18.85
C PRO A 146 -19.38 2.79 18.31
N LYS A 147 -19.82 2.42 17.10
CA LYS A 147 -20.00 1.02 16.69
C LYS A 147 -18.82 0.35 15.99
N GLU A 148 -17.77 1.06 15.59
CA GLU A 148 -16.73 0.41 14.79
C GLU A 148 -15.53 -0.03 15.63
N ASN A 149 -15.49 -1.32 15.97
CA ASN A 149 -14.27 -1.98 16.40
C ASN A 149 -13.38 -2.18 15.17
N TYR A 150 -12.36 -1.33 14.96
CA TYR A 150 -11.37 -1.49 13.87
C TYR A 150 -9.97 -1.09 14.34
N THR A 151 -8.93 -1.59 13.70
CA THR A 151 -7.54 -1.23 14.06
C THR A 151 -6.96 -0.23 13.06
N ILE A 152 -6.38 0.89 13.53
CA ILE A 152 -5.57 1.79 12.69
C ILE A 152 -4.16 1.19 12.61
N TYR A 153 -3.58 1.12 11.41
CA TYR A 153 -2.22 0.61 11.20
C TYR A 153 -1.28 1.69 10.69
N THR A 154 0.03 1.51 10.97
CA THR A 154 1.09 2.35 10.39
C THR A 154 1.70 1.65 9.19
N VAL A 155 1.85 2.38 8.08
CA VAL A 155 2.69 1.97 6.94
C VAL A 155 3.84 2.97 6.82
N TYR A 156 5.08 2.49 6.87
CA TYR A 156 6.24 3.36 6.74
C TYR A 156 6.66 3.57 5.28
N ASN A 157 7.13 4.78 4.99
CA ASN A 157 7.76 5.18 3.73
C ASN A 157 6.90 4.91 2.50
N LYS A 158 5.58 4.97 2.65
CA LYS A 158 4.67 5.01 1.51
C LYS A 158 4.84 6.36 0.83
N LYS A 159 5.15 6.37 -0.46
CA LYS A 159 5.25 7.63 -1.20
C LYS A 159 3.87 8.31 -1.27
N PRO A 160 3.74 9.59 -0.86
CA PRO A 160 2.49 10.35 -1.00
C PRO A 160 2.10 10.50 -2.48
N ALA A 161 0.79 10.62 -2.74
CA ALA A 161 0.31 10.82 -4.10
C ALA A 161 0.49 12.28 -4.53
N VAL A 162 0.36 12.53 -5.84
CA VAL A 162 0.54 13.87 -6.42
C VAL A 162 -0.62 14.82 -6.09
N ASN A 163 -1.72 14.32 -5.51
CA ASN A 163 -2.95 15.07 -5.26
C ASN A 163 -3.11 15.49 -3.79
N ASP A 164 -2.00 15.62 -3.06
CA ASP A 164 -1.98 15.52 -1.59
C ASP A 164 -2.23 16.83 -0.83
N LEU A 165 -3.09 17.71 -1.35
CA LEU A 165 -3.72 18.77 -0.53
C LEU A 165 -4.71 18.19 0.50
N GLU A 166 -5.18 16.97 0.27
CA GLU A 166 -6.23 16.31 1.03
C GLU A 166 -5.70 15.55 2.26
N ASN A 167 -4.40 15.64 2.57
CA ASN A 167 -3.80 14.89 3.67
C ASN A 167 -3.78 15.70 4.98
N CYS A 168 -4.02 14.99 6.08
CA CYS A 168 -3.67 15.46 7.41
C CYS A 168 -2.22 15.04 7.73
N ILE A 169 -1.41 15.95 8.30
CA ILE A 169 0.02 15.73 8.54
C ILE A 169 0.38 16.13 9.96
N LEU A 170 0.92 15.20 10.75
CA LEU A 170 1.49 15.46 12.07
C LEU A 170 3.01 15.32 12.01
N CYS A 171 3.73 16.35 12.43
CA CYS A 171 5.20 16.35 12.49
C CYS A 171 5.72 17.41 13.47
N LYS A 172 7.05 17.44 13.72
CA LYS A 172 7.67 18.56 14.45
C LYS A 172 7.54 19.85 13.65
N ALA A 173 7.21 20.96 14.29
CA ALA A 173 6.98 22.24 13.62
C ALA A 173 8.18 22.74 12.80
N GLU A 174 9.41 22.35 13.17
CA GLU A 174 10.64 22.61 12.40
C GLU A 174 10.57 22.06 10.97
N LEU A 175 9.95 20.89 10.78
CA LEU A 175 9.80 20.29 9.46
C LEU A 175 8.90 21.17 8.58
N LEU A 176 7.80 21.68 9.13
CA LEU A 176 6.94 22.65 8.45
C LEU A 176 7.69 23.95 8.11
N LYS A 177 8.52 24.45 9.04
CA LYS A 177 9.38 25.63 8.83
C LYS A 177 10.42 25.44 7.74
N SER A 178 10.89 24.22 7.54
CA SER A 178 11.92 23.91 6.54
C SER A 178 11.41 23.73 5.11
N LEU A 179 10.08 23.64 4.91
CA LEU A 179 9.49 23.52 3.57
C LEU A 179 9.81 24.73 2.70
N SER A 180 9.89 24.53 1.39
CA SER A 180 10.07 25.67 0.48
C SER A 180 8.84 26.58 0.57
N PRO A 181 9.03 27.88 0.89
CA PRO A 181 7.91 28.82 1.00
C PRO A 181 7.23 29.06 -0.35
N ASN A 182 7.76 28.55 -1.45
CA ASN A 182 7.16 28.75 -2.77
C ASN A 182 6.02 27.78 -3.07
N PHE A 183 5.83 26.72 -2.27
CA PHE A 183 4.74 25.77 -2.53
C PHE A 183 3.38 26.33 -2.11
N ASP A 184 2.39 26.13 -2.98
CA ASP A 184 0.97 26.42 -2.72
C ASP A 184 0.17 25.17 -2.31
N GLY A 185 0.87 24.10 -1.92
CA GLY A 185 0.36 23.03 -1.07
C GLY A 185 0.24 21.67 -1.72
N HIS A 186 0.05 21.56 -3.04
CA HIS A 186 -0.16 20.26 -3.71
C HIS A 186 1.07 19.35 -3.61
N PHE A 187 2.26 19.93 -3.71
CA PHE A 187 3.52 19.19 -3.63
C PHE A 187 4.23 19.36 -2.28
N ALA A 188 3.64 20.07 -1.31
CA ALA A 188 4.25 20.32 -0.01
C ALA A 188 4.44 19.03 0.79
N THR A 189 3.42 18.16 0.81
CA THR A 189 3.46 16.84 1.47
C THR A 189 4.55 15.95 0.85
N LEU A 190 4.66 15.94 -0.47
CA LEU A 190 5.70 15.20 -1.17
C LEU A 190 7.10 15.77 -0.93
N SER A 191 7.24 17.08 -0.87
CA SER A 191 8.49 17.75 -0.50
C SER A 191 8.93 17.35 0.92
N LEU A 192 7.99 17.34 1.87
CA LEU A 192 8.24 16.93 3.25
C LEU A 192 8.72 15.48 3.31
N TYR A 193 8.04 14.59 2.58
CA TYR A 193 8.40 13.18 2.47
C TYR A 193 9.83 13.01 1.97
N GLU A 194 10.16 13.58 0.81
CA GLU A 194 11.49 13.45 0.19
C GLU A 194 12.60 14.00 1.12
N GLN A 195 12.32 15.07 1.87
CA GLN A 195 13.24 15.60 2.87
C GLN A 195 13.46 14.63 4.04
N CYS A 196 12.39 14.02 4.58
CA CYS A 196 12.51 13.05 5.67
C CYS A 196 13.34 11.83 5.24
N ILE A 197 13.08 11.29 4.05
CA ILE A 197 13.82 10.15 3.50
C ILE A 197 15.31 10.50 3.32
N LYS A 198 15.64 11.70 2.81
CA LYS A 198 17.04 12.17 2.69
C LYS A 198 17.77 12.25 4.03
N GLN A 199 17.05 12.47 5.13
CA GLN A 199 17.60 12.51 6.48
C GLN A 199 17.60 11.13 7.17
N ALA A 200 17.37 10.05 6.41
CA ALA A 200 17.23 8.69 6.92
C ALA A 200 16.14 8.55 8.01
N LYS A 201 15.11 9.39 7.97
CA LYS A 201 13.93 9.31 8.83
C LYS A 201 12.80 8.58 8.10
N LYS A 202 11.97 7.88 8.86
CA LYS A 202 10.75 7.24 8.36
C LYS A 202 9.60 8.24 8.29
N VAL A 203 8.69 8.02 7.36
CA VAL A 203 7.38 8.70 7.30
C VAL A 203 6.29 7.65 7.53
N ALA A 204 5.50 7.80 8.57
CA ALA A 204 4.37 6.93 8.90
C ALA A 204 3.11 7.33 8.12
N TYR A 205 2.32 6.35 7.71
CA TYR A 205 1.01 6.53 7.10
C TYR A 205 -0.04 5.79 7.92
N ALA A 206 -1.08 6.49 8.35
CA ALA A 206 -2.24 5.86 8.97
C ALA A 206 -3.14 5.24 7.90
N VAL A 207 -3.44 3.95 8.06
CA VAL A 207 -4.33 3.19 7.17
C VAL A 207 -5.41 2.46 7.97
N ASN A 208 -6.50 2.08 7.31
CA ASN A 208 -7.72 1.50 7.90
C ASN A 208 -8.47 2.45 8.85
N GLU A 209 -8.20 3.75 8.79
CA GLU A 209 -8.92 4.76 9.54
C GLU A 209 -10.33 5.01 8.98
N ARG A 210 -11.24 5.50 9.83
CA ARG A 210 -12.55 6.03 9.45
C ARG A 210 -12.51 7.55 9.48
N LEU A 211 -12.86 8.17 8.36
CA LEU A 211 -12.85 9.62 8.25
C LEU A 211 -14.05 10.12 7.47
N TYR A 212 -14.53 11.30 7.80
CA TYR A 212 -15.45 12.06 6.98
C TYR A 212 -14.66 12.92 5.99
N PHE A 213 -15.15 13.02 4.76
CA PHE A 213 -14.55 13.85 3.72
C PHE A 213 -15.60 14.61 2.92
N ASP A 214 -15.56 15.93 3.00
CA ASP A 214 -16.42 16.83 2.23
C ASP A 214 -15.80 17.13 0.86
N LYS A 215 -16.36 16.49 -0.17
CA LYS A 215 -15.90 16.61 -1.56
C LYS A 215 -16.19 17.96 -2.20
N ASP A 216 -17.14 18.73 -1.67
CA ASP A 216 -17.60 19.96 -2.33
C ASP A 216 -16.76 21.17 -1.90
N ASN A 217 -16.26 21.18 -0.66
CA ASN A 217 -15.31 22.20 -0.18
C ASN A 217 -13.91 22.09 -0.82
N VAL A 218 -13.45 20.90 -1.23
CA VAL A 218 -12.09 20.69 -1.78
C VAL A 218 -11.96 21.04 -3.27
N LYS A 219 -13.04 20.98 -4.05
CA LYS A 219 -13.02 21.28 -5.51
C LYS A 219 -12.59 22.71 -5.84
N GLN A 220 -12.67 23.63 -4.88
CA GLN A 220 -12.50 25.06 -5.11
C GLN A 220 -11.03 25.50 -5.28
N PHE A 221 -10.04 24.68 -4.89
CA PHE A 221 -8.61 25.07 -4.84
C PHE A 221 -7.76 24.71 -6.08
N ALA A 222 -8.28 23.97 -7.06
CA ALA A 222 -7.44 22.92 -7.67
C ALA A 222 -6.85 23.16 -9.08
N LYS A 223 -7.24 24.15 -9.90
CA LYS A 223 -6.76 24.17 -11.31
C LYS A 223 -5.54 25.06 -11.59
N ASP A 224 -5.58 26.33 -11.21
CA ASP A 224 -4.50 27.27 -11.60
C ASP A 224 -3.29 27.20 -10.66
N THR A 225 -3.55 27.03 -9.36
CA THR A 225 -2.54 26.83 -8.30
C THR A 225 -1.69 25.57 -8.56
N PHE A 226 -2.32 24.46 -8.96
CA PHE A 226 -1.61 23.21 -9.26
C PHE A 226 -0.55 23.36 -10.36
N ARG A 227 -0.82 24.15 -11.42
CA ARG A 227 0.11 24.31 -12.53
C ARG A 227 1.37 25.07 -12.14
N GLN A 228 1.24 26.08 -11.29
CA GLN A 228 2.39 26.84 -10.78
C GLN A 228 3.19 25.98 -9.81
N ASP A 229 2.51 25.30 -8.88
CA ASP A 229 3.10 24.41 -7.89
C ASP A 229 3.86 23.23 -8.54
N LEU A 230 3.31 22.66 -9.61
CA LEU A 230 3.97 21.61 -10.40
C LEU A 230 5.29 22.09 -11.03
N LYS A 231 5.34 23.33 -11.55
CA LYS A 231 6.58 23.89 -12.13
C LYS A 231 7.65 24.06 -11.06
N ILE A 232 7.26 24.45 -9.84
CA ILE A 232 8.17 24.59 -8.71
C ILE A 232 8.69 23.21 -8.30
N ALA A 233 7.80 22.23 -8.13
CA ALA A 233 8.17 20.84 -7.83
C ALA A 233 9.12 20.23 -8.88
N GLN A 234 8.92 20.57 -10.15
CA GLN A 234 9.79 20.16 -11.25
C GLN A 234 11.17 20.82 -11.22
N LYS A 235 11.25 22.12 -10.92
CA LYS A 235 12.52 22.83 -10.76
C LYS A 235 13.31 22.33 -9.55
N SER A 236 12.63 21.96 -8.48
CA SER A 236 13.23 21.43 -7.25
C SER A 236 13.56 19.94 -7.33
N GLY A 237 13.33 19.27 -8.48
CA GLY A 237 13.64 17.85 -8.68
C GLY A 237 12.74 16.87 -7.94
N ILE A 238 11.66 17.34 -7.28
CA ILE A 238 10.69 16.52 -6.56
C ILE A 238 9.81 15.74 -7.54
N VAL A 239 9.42 16.40 -8.63
CA VAL A 239 8.69 15.78 -9.74
C VAL A 239 9.58 15.81 -10.97
N PRO A 240 9.72 14.69 -11.71
CA PRO A 240 10.50 14.70 -12.94
C PRO A 240 9.91 15.70 -13.96
N SER A 241 10.73 16.64 -14.40
CA SER A 241 10.34 17.59 -15.45
C SER A 241 10.45 16.92 -16.82
N GLN A 242 9.35 16.86 -17.57
CA GLN A 242 9.39 16.55 -19.00
C GLN A 242 9.24 17.85 -19.77
N LYS A 243 10.30 18.67 -19.87
CA LYS A 243 10.27 19.84 -20.75
C LYS A 243 10.11 19.38 -22.19
N LEU A 244 9.08 19.89 -22.86
CA LEU A 244 8.88 19.68 -24.28
C LEU A 244 9.38 20.88 -25.06
N SER A 245 10.21 20.63 -26.06
CA SER A 245 10.56 21.57 -27.12
C SER A 245 9.31 22.01 -27.88
N LEU A 246 9.40 23.14 -28.59
CA LEU A 246 8.33 23.68 -29.44
C LEU A 246 7.88 22.66 -30.50
N LEU A 247 8.84 21.91 -31.04
CA LEU A 247 8.62 20.82 -31.99
C LEU A 247 7.85 19.67 -31.36
N GLU A 248 8.15 19.33 -30.10
CA GLU A 248 7.40 18.28 -29.38
C GLU A 248 5.99 18.71 -28.94
N LYS A 249 5.72 20.02 -28.81
CA LYS A 249 4.35 20.54 -28.59
C LYS A 249 3.48 20.42 -29.84
N LEU A 250 4.09 20.55 -31.02
CA LEU A 250 3.42 20.40 -32.31
C LEU A 250 3.34 18.94 -32.75
N PHE A 251 4.40 18.17 -32.48
CA PHE A 251 4.58 16.78 -32.87
C PHE A 251 5.28 16.00 -31.75
N SER A 252 4.54 15.24 -30.95
CA SER A 252 5.15 14.33 -29.98
C SER A 252 4.48 12.98 -29.91
N ILE A 253 5.27 11.97 -29.63
CA ILE A 253 4.82 10.63 -29.28
C ILE A 253 5.31 10.36 -27.87
N LYS A 254 4.43 10.53 -26.88
CA LYS A 254 4.78 10.44 -25.46
C LYS A 254 4.17 9.26 -24.77
N ARG A 255 4.89 8.60 -23.88
CA ARG A 255 4.30 7.58 -22.99
C ARG A 255 3.97 8.18 -21.63
N PHE A 256 2.70 8.10 -21.23
CA PHE A 256 2.20 8.54 -19.92
C PHE A 256 1.21 7.51 -19.37
N ASN A 257 1.42 7.02 -18.14
CA ASN A 257 0.59 5.99 -17.49
C ASN A 257 0.25 4.77 -18.39
N GLY A 258 1.25 4.29 -19.14
CA GLY A 258 1.08 3.14 -20.05
C GLY A 258 0.25 3.44 -21.31
N ARG A 259 -0.01 4.72 -21.61
CA ARG A 259 -0.61 5.18 -22.86
C ARG A 259 0.42 5.96 -23.67
N THR A 260 0.45 5.76 -24.97
CA THR A 260 1.16 6.60 -25.92
C THR A 260 0.24 7.73 -26.39
N ILE A 261 0.54 8.97 -26.03
CA ILE A 261 -0.11 10.20 -26.49
C ILE A 261 0.59 10.64 -27.77
N TYR A 262 -0.13 10.64 -28.89
CA TYR A 262 0.30 11.25 -30.14
C TYR A 262 -0.24 12.67 -30.17
N THR A 263 0.64 13.65 -30.24
CA THR A 263 0.29 15.06 -30.47
C THR A 263 0.66 15.39 -31.91
N VAL A 264 -0.31 15.84 -32.70
CA VAL A 264 -0.12 16.30 -34.08
C VAL A 264 -0.86 17.63 -34.22
N LEU A 265 -0.15 18.69 -34.62
CA LEU A 265 -0.69 20.05 -34.76
C LEU A 265 -1.42 20.54 -33.49
N GLY A 266 -0.90 20.18 -32.31
CA GLY A 266 -1.47 20.57 -31.02
C GLY A 266 -2.69 19.77 -30.57
N GLN A 267 -3.18 18.80 -31.36
CA GLN A 267 -4.22 17.86 -30.93
C GLN A 267 -3.59 16.56 -30.43
N SER A 268 -3.99 16.11 -29.23
CA SER A 268 -3.43 14.93 -28.58
C SER A 268 -4.41 13.75 -28.58
N VAL A 269 -4.02 12.62 -29.16
CA VAL A 269 -4.73 11.34 -29.12
C VAL A 269 -4.00 10.37 -28.18
N SER A 270 -4.70 9.89 -27.14
CA SER A 270 -4.12 8.95 -26.17
C SER A 270 -4.43 7.50 -26.54
N VAL A 271 -3.42 6.75 -26.96
CA VAL A 271 -3.53 5.34 -27.39
C VAL A 271 -2.89 4.43 -26.36
N LYS A 272 -3.63 3.45 -25.84
CA LYS A 272 -3.08 2.44 -24.92
C LYS A 272 -2.55 1.23 -25.69
N TYR A 273 -1.26 1.20 -25.99
CA TYR A 273 -0.62 -0.02 -26.50
C TYR A 273 -0.27 -0.95 -25.34
N LYS A 274 -0.91 -2.11 -25.26
CA LYS A 274 -0.34 -3.23 -24.50
C LYS A 274 0.83 -3.77 -25.32
N LYS A 275 2.04 -3.25 -25.11
CA LYS A 275 3.26 -3.86 -25.68
C LYS A 275 3.35 -5.29 -25.14
N ALA A 276 3.43 -6.26 -26.05
CA ALA A 276 3.82 -7.61 -25.66
C ALA A 276 5.21 -7.55 -25.01
N PRO A 277 5.51 -8.41 -24.03
CA PRO A 277 6.86 -8.51 -23.51
C PRO A 277 7.82 -8.85 -24.66
N THR A 278 8.91 -8.11 -24.73
CA THR A 278 10.02 -8.31 -25.67
C THR A 278 11.14 -9.00 -24.93
N PHE A 279 11.61 -10.13 -25.45
CA PHE A 279 12.71 -10.90 -24.87
C PHE A 279 13.98 -10.68 -25.68
N PRO A 280 15.17 -10.86 -25.08
CA PRO A 280 16.43 -10.90 -25.83
C PRO A 280 16.39 -11.92 -26.97
N GLU A 281 17.13 -11.67 -28.06
CA GLU A 281 17.13 -12.55 -29.25
C GLU A 281 17.62 -13.96 -28.95
N ASN A 282 18.62 -14.09 -28.09
CA ASN A 282 19.18 -15.36 -27.63
C ASN A 282 18.41 -15.97 -26.44
N ALA A 283 17.26 -15.42 -26.05
CA ALA A 283 16.43 -16.00 -24.99
C ALA A 283 15.66 -17.24 -25.50
N ILE A 284 15.75 -18.32 -24.75
CA ILE A 284 15.21 -19.64 -25.09
C ILE A 284 14.00 -20.00 -24.23
N GLU A 285 13.17 -20.90 -24.75
CA GLU A 285 12.18 -21.64 -23.97
C GLU A 285 12.73 -23.04 -23.71
N VAL A 286 12.59 -23.52 -22.48
CA VAL A 286 13.18 -24.81 -22.05
C VAL A 286 12.22 -25.58 -21.13
N SER A 287 12.41 -26.89 -21.08
CA SER A 287 11.75 -27.79 -20.12
C SER A 287 12.73 -28.90 -19.77
N GLU A 288 13.52 -28.68 -18.73
CA GLU A 288 14.73 -29.46 -18.43
C GLU A 288 14.83 -29.78 -16.94
N ASN A 289 15.52 -30.87 -16.62
CA ASN A 289 15.86 -31.21 -15.25
C ASN A 289 16.96 -30.29 -14.73
N GLY A 290 16.95 -30.01 -13.43
CA GLY A 290 18.10 -29.43 -12.76
C GLY A 290 19.25 -30.42 -12.60
N VAL A 291 20.36 -29.92 -12.05
CA VAL A 291 21.53 -30.75 -11.70
C VAL A 291 21.17 -31.72 -10.57
N ASN A 292 20.33 -31.28 -9.64
CA ASN A 292 19.88 -32.11 -8.54
C ASN A 292 18.71 -32.98 -9.01
N ALA A 293 18.98 -34.26 -9.22
CA ALA A 293 17.92 -35.25 -9.39
C ALA A 293 17.10 -35.35 -8.10
N VAL A 294 15.79 -35.56 -8.24
CA VAL A 294 14.89 -35.75 -7.09
C VAL A 294 15.46 -36.86 -6.21
N LYS A 295 15.77 -36.51 -4.95
CA LYS A 295 16.33 -37.46 -3.99
C LYS A 295 15.35 -38.61 -3.76
N THR A 296 15.89 -39.82 -3.58
CA THR A 296 15.09 -41.02 -3.25
C THR A 296 14.41 -40.90 -1.89
N GLU A 297 15.06 -40.22 -0.93
CA GLU A 297 14.49 -39.88 0.37
C GLU A 297 14.17 -38.38 0.47
N LEU A 298 12.93 -38.07 0.83
CA LEU A 298 12.44 -36.70 1.03
C LEU A 298 12.46 -36.39 2.54
N LYS A 299 13.28 -35.43 2.95
CA LYS A 299 13.48 -35.03 4.36
C LYS A 299 12.29 -34.26 4.91
N HIS A 300 11.80 -33.27 4.15
CA HIS A 300 10.69 -32.41 4.56
C HIS A 300 9.34 -32.87 3.99
N LYS A 301 9.37 -33.81 3.03
CA LYS A 301 8.25 -34.23 2.19
C LYS A 301 7.48 -33.03 1.64
N ARG A 302 8.20 -32.01 1.16
CA ARG A 302 7.58 -30.78 0.64
C ARG A 302 8.02 -30.49 -0.79
N ALA A 303 7.05 -30.22 -1.66
CA ALA A 303 7.29 -29.73 -3.00
C ALA A 303 6.93 -28.25 -3.13
N CYS A 304 7.67 -27.51 -3.94
CA CYS A 304 7.46 -26.10 -4.23
C CYS A 304 7.10 -25.90 -5.71
N LEU A 305 5.99 -25.20 -5.96
CA LEU A 305 5.54 -24.73 -7.27
C LEU A 305 5.88 -23.24 -7.36
N PHE A 306 7.03 -22.91 -7.95
CA PHE A 306 7.53 -21.55 -8.01
C PHE A 306 7.14 -20.89 -9.33
N ALA A 307 6.29 -19.86 -9.30
CA ALA A 307 5.94 -19.09 -10.49
C ALA A 307 6.85 -17.87 -10.66
N SER A 308 7.19 -17.54 -11.90
CA SER A 308 8.08 -16.42 -12.21
C SER A 308 7.75 -15.70 -13.51
N PHE A 309 8.19 -14.45 -13.62
CA PHE A 309 8.19 -13.70 -14.88
C PHE A 309 9.41 -12.77 -14.99
N THR A 310 10.30 -13.09 -15.93
CA THR A 310 11.39 -12.19 -16.33
C THR A 310 11.11 -11.54 -17.68
N LYS A 311 11.21 -10.23 -17.83
CA LYS A 311 11.04 -9.54 -19.13
C LYS A 311 12.33 -9.48 -19.94
N ASP A 312 13.48 -9.49 -19.27
CA ASP A 312 14.82 -9.32 -19.84
C ASP A 312 15.55 -10.66 -19.97
N GLY A 313 14.87 -11.76 -19.67
CA GLY A 313 15.45 -13.10 -19.72
C GLY A 313 16.39 -13.41 -18.57
N LEU A 314 16.52 -12.49 -17.59
CA LEU A 314 17.34 -12.62 -16.39
C LEU A 314 16.48 -12.85 -15.16
N VAL A 315 16.86 -13.85 -14.36
CA VAL A 315 16.31 -14.04 -13.01
C VAL A 315 16.95 -13.04 -12.05
N SER A 316 16.16 -12.46 -11.14
CA SER A 316 16.68 -11.49 -10.19
C SER A 316 17.56 -12.15 -9.11
N ASN A 317 18.54 -11.40 -8.58
CA ASN A 317 19.36 -11.87 -7.46
C ASN A 317 18.51 -12.21 -6.22
N ASN A 318 17.43 -11.46 -5.98
CA ASN A 318 16.52 -11.75 -4.89
C ASN A 318 15.81 -13.10 -5.09
N THR A 319 15.30 -13.36 -6.31
CA THR A 319 14.68 -14.65 -6.66
C THR A 319 15.64 -15.82 -6.48
N LEU A 320 16.92 -15.67 -6.87
CA LEU A 320 17.94 -16.69 -6.63
C LEU A 320 18.19 -16.93 -5.14
N ALA A 321 18.30 -15.86 -4.34
CA ALA A 321 18.44 -15.97 -2.88
C ALA A 321 17.22 -16.63 -2.23
N TYR A 322 16.03 -16.32 -2.74
CA TYR A 322 14.77 -16.89 -2.27
C TYR A 322 14.69 -18.39 -2.57
N LEU A 323 14.97 -18.81 -3.81
CA LEU A 323 15.03 -20.23 -4.19
C LEU A 323 16.06 -21.00 -3.36
N LYS A 324 17.25 -20.41 -3.14
CA LYS A 324 18.28 -20.98 -2.29
C LYS A 324 17.79 -21.18 -0.85
N SER A 325 17.05 -20.22 -0.30
CA SER A 325 16.50 -20.33 1.06
C SER A 325 15.39 -21.38 1.16
N LEU A 326 14.54 -21.50 0.14
CA LEU A 326 13.49 -22.52 0.09
C LEU A 326 14.03 -23.95 -0.01
N ARG A 327 15.25 -24.13 -0.55
CA ARG A 327 15.90 -25.42 -0.74
C ARG A 327 16.08 -26.21 0.56
N ASP A 328 16.24 -25.51 1.68
CA ASP A 328 16.40 -26.09 3.02
C ASP A 328 15.08 -26.60 3.61
N PHE A 329 13.94 -26.28 2.99
CA PHE A 329 12.61 -26.65 3.48
C PHE A 329 11.75 -27.41 2.46
N CYS A 330 12.16 -27.42 1.19
CA CYS A 330 11.49 -28.11 0.11
C CYS A 330 12.43 -29.17 -0.44
N ASP A 331 11.97 -30.41 -0.57
CA ASP A 331 12.71 -31.51 -1.19
C ASP A 331 12.61 -31.50 -2.72
N VAL A 332 11.60 -30.82 -3.26
CA VAL A 332 11.41 -30.65 -4.70
C VAL A 332 11.04 -29.20 -4.99
N ILE A 333 11.72 -28.57 -5.93
CA ILE A 333 11.40 -27.23 -6.43
C ILE A 333 11.19 -27.31 -7.94
N VAL A 334 9.96 -27.02 -8.36
CA VAL A 334 9.59 -26.90 -9.78
C VAL A 334 9.44 -25.42 -10.10
N TYR A 335 10.38 -24.89 -10.86
CA TYR A 335 10.37 -23.50 -11.29
C TYR A 335 9.67 -23.37 -12.63
N VAL A 336 8.66 -22.51 -12.70
CA VAL A 336 7.89 -22.27 -13.92
C VAL A 336 7.79 -20.78 -14.20
N ALA A 337 8.38 -20.35 -15.31
CA ALA A 337 8.30 -18.98 -15.77
C ALA A 337 7.41 -18.84 -17.02
N ASP A 338 6.46 -17.90 -16.98
CA ASP A 338 5.74 -17.46 -18.19
C ASP A 338 6.67 -16.57 -19.02
N SER A 339 7.79 -17.09 -19.52
CA SER A 339 8.83 -16.26 -20.13
C SER A 339 9.69 -17.01 -21.16
N LYS A 340 10.69 -16.30 -21.69
CA LYS A 340 11.93 -16.82 -22.27
C LYS A 340 13.09 -16.39 -21.37
N ALA A 341 14.15 -17.20 -21.28
CA ALA A 341 15.31 -16.89 -20.45
C ALA A 341 16.61 -16.97 -21.24
N LEU A 342 17.61 -16.19 -20.83
CA LEU A 342 18.96 -16.34 -21.34
C LEU A 342 19.54 -17.69 -20.87
N PRO A 343 20.42 -18.34 -21.66
CA PRO A 343 21.05 -19.60 -21.26
C PRO A 343 21.72 -19.53 -19.88
N GLU A 344 22.39 -18.42 -19.55
CA GLU A 344 22.99 -18.22 -18.22
C GLU A 344 21.98 -18.25 -17.06
N THR A 345 20.72 -17.87 -17.32
CA THR A 345 19.65 -17.91 -16.32
C THR A 345 19.18 -19.34 -16.11
N VAL A 346 19.11 -20.13 -17.20
CA VAL A 346 18.79 -21.56 -17.11
C VAL A 346 19.83 -22.28 -16.28
N GLU A 347 21.12 -22.05 -16.52
CA GLU A 347 22.21 -22.70 -15.77
C GLU A 347 22.18 -22.35 -14.28
N LYS A 348 21.99 -21.07 -13.91
CA LYS A 348 21.82 -20.67 -12.49
C LYS A 348 20.61 -21.35 -11.83
N LEU A 349 19.52 -21.55 -12.56
CA LEU A 349 18.32 -22.21 -12.03
C LEU A 349 18.52 -23.72 -11.86
N LYS A 350 19.31 -24.37 -12.72
CA LYS A 350 19.57 -25.82 -12.65
C LYS A 350 20.24 -26.25 -11.35
N GLU A 351 21.02 -25.36 -10.73
CA GLU A 351 21.65 -25.63 -9.44
C GLU A 351 20.65 -25.60 -8.26
N LEU A 352 19.54 -24.86 -8.40
CA LEU A 352 18.60 -24.58 -7.31
C LEU A 352 17.29 -25.35 -7.40
N CYS A 353 16.88 -25.73 -8.61
CA CYS A 353 15.58 -26.33 -8.90
C CYS A 353 15.72 -27.74 -9.44
N ASP A 354 14.78 -28.64 -9.12
CA ASP A 354 14.78 -30.02 -9.63
C ASP A 354 14.21 -30.08 -11.05
N TYR A 355 13.28 -29.18 -11.38
CA TYR A 355 12.71 -29.08 -12.73
C TYR A 355 12.41 -27.63 -13.11
N ILE A 356 12.71 -27.29 -14.36
CA ILE A 356 12.62 -25.92 -14.87
C ILE A 356 11.75 -25.93 -16.12
N ILE A 357 10.70 -25.10 -16.12
CA ILE A 357 9.82 -24.87 -17.27
C ILE A 357 9.82 -23.37 -17.57
N ILE A 358 10.48 -22.95 -18.63
CA ILE A 358 10.48 -21.56 -19.07
C ILE A 358 9.80 -21.54 -20.42
N LYS A 359 8.54 -21.12 -20.44
CA LYS A 359 7.70 -21.14 -21.65
C LYS A 359 6.59 -20.11 -21.58
N ARG A 360 6.33 -19.41 -22.69
CA ARG A 360 5.21 -18.46 -22.77
C ARG A 360 3.87 -19.20 -22.83
N HIS A 361 3.18 -19.25 -21.70
CA HIS A 361 1.84 -19.84 -21.56
C HIS A 361 0.72 -18.81 -21.41
N LYS A 362 1.01 -17.58 -20.98
CA LYS A 362 0.04 -16.45 -20.91
C LYS A 362 -1.14 -16.70 -19.96
N GLU A 363 -0.95 -17.60 -19.00
CA GLU A 363 -1.95 -17.99 -17.98
C GLU A 363 -1.63 -17.37 -16.60
N TYR A 364 -0.64 -16.45 -16.54
CA TYR A 364 -0.14 -15.84 -15.29
C TYR A 364 0.34 -16.89 -14.28
N ASP A 365 0.65 -16.46 -13.05
CA ASP A 365 1.22 -17.30 -11.99
C ASP A 365 0.42 -18.60 -11.76
N PHE A 366 -0.92 -18.52 -11.83
CA PHE A 366 -1.79 -19.69 -11.71
C PHE A 366 -1.55 -20.74 -12.80
N GLY A 367 -1.26 -20.31 -14.02
CA GLY A 367 -0.84 -21.22 -15.09
C GLY A 367 0.51 -21.87 -14.84
N SER A 368 1.43 -21.15 -14.18
CA SER A 368 2.72 -21.69 -13.77
C SER A 368 2.54 -22.77 -12.70
N TYR A 369 1.69 -22.51 -11.69
CA TYR A 369 1.31 -23.51 -10.67
C TYR A 369 0.67 -24.75 -11.30
N LYS A 370 -0.23 -24.58 -12.28
CA LYS A 370 -0.83 -25.70 -13.02
C LYS A 370 0.24 -26.59 -13.67
N LYS A 371 1.21 -26.01 -14.38
CA LYS A 371 2.24 -26.79 -15.09
C LYS A 371 3.18 -27.51 -14.12
N ALA A 372 3.51 -26.84 -13.02
CA ALA A 372 4.32 -27.41 -11.97
C ALA A 372 3.60 -28.60 -11.31
N TYR A 373 2.31 -28.46 -11.00
CA TYR A 373 1.46 -29.54 -10.50
C TYR A 373 1.36 -30.72 -11.49
N GLN A 374 1.15 -30.43 -12.78
CA GLN A 374 1.12 -31.45 -13.84
C GLN A 374 2.45 -32.22 -13.94
N TYR A 375 3.59 -31.55 -13.76
CA TYR A 375 4.89 -32.21 -13.70
C TYR A 375 4.96 -33.16 -12.51
N LEU A 376 4.65 -32.69 -11.29
CA LEU A 376 4.67 -33.55 -10.09
C LEU A 376 3.73 -34.77 -10.22
N GLN A 377 2.58 -34.57 -10.86
CA GLN A 377 1.66 -35.66 -11.18
C GLN A 377 2.30 -36.67 -12.15
N LYS A 378 2.90 -36.19 -13.24
CA LYS A 378 3.55 -37.03 -14.27
C LYS A 378 4.67 -37.90 -13.69
N VAL A 379 5.42 -37.39 -12.72
CA VAL A 379 6.54 -38.11 -12.09
C VAL A 379 6.14 -38.81 -10.77
N ASN A 380 4.83 -38.92 -10.48
CA ASN A 380 4.29 -39.59 -9.30
C ASN A 380 4.88 -39.09 -7.96
N LEU A 381 5.10 -37.78 -7.85
CA LEU A 381 5.59 -37.15 -6.62
C LEU A 381 4.48 -36.63 -5.70
N LEU A 382 3.28 -36.37 -6.22
CA LEU A 382 2.15 -35.86 -5.42
C LEU A 382 1.84 -36.78 -4.22
N ASP A 383 1.93 -38.10 -4.39
CA ASP A 383 1.66 -39.05 -3.30
C ASP A 383 2.82 -39.20 -2.31
N LYS A 384 4.02 -38.70 -2.66
CA LYS A 384 5.25 -38.82 -1.85
C LYS A 384 5.51 -37.62 -0.94
N VAL A 385 4.88 -36.49 -1.24
CA VAL A 385 4.97 -35.27 -0.43
C VAL A 385 3.75 -35.15 0.49
N ASP A 386 3.96 -34.50 1.62
CA ASP A 386 2.94 -34.20 2.62
C ASP A 386 2.50 -32.72 2.56
N SER A 387 3.29 -31.88 1.89
CA SER A 387 3.04 -30.43 1.78
C SER A 387 3.39 -29.90 0.39
N LEU A 388 2.57 -28.99 -0.12
CA LEU A 388 2.77 -28.29 -1.38
C LEU A 388 2.84 -26.78 -1.13
N LEU A 389 4.00 -26.17 -1.38
CA LEU A 389 4.19 -24.74 -1.36
C LEU A 389 3.89 -24.16 -2.76
N ILE A 390 2.99 -23.19 -2.81
CA ILE A 390 2.74 -22.33 -3.96
C ILE A 390 3.35 -20.97 -3.65
N CYS A 391 4.31 -20.50 -4.44
CA CYS A 391 4.91 -19.18 -4.24
C CYS A 391 5.40 -18.56 -5.55
N ASN A 392 5.69 -17.26 -5.55
CA ASN A 392 6.14 -16.56 -6.75
C ASN A 392 7.10 -15.41 -6.47
N ASP A 393 7.69 -14.89 -7.56
CA ASP A 393 8.64 -13.78 -7.57
C ASP A 393 7.98 -12.39 -7.61
N SER A 394 6.69 -12.25 -7.25
CA SER A 394 6.08 -10.91 -7.16
C SER A 394 6.48 -10.16 -5.87
N VAL A 395 7.35 -10.76 -5.06
CA VAL A 395 7.84 -10.29 -3.77
C VAL A 395 9.37 -10.44 -3.70
N ASP A 396 10.00 -9.52 -2.98
CA ASP A 396 11.37 -9.63 -2.50
C ASP A 396 11.38 -10.44 -1.20
N PHE A 397 12.16 -11.51 -1.13
CA PHE A 397 12.46 -12.22 0.11
C PHE A 397 13.54 -11.46 0.90
N VAL A 398 13.20 -11.07 2.13
CA VAL A 398 14.07 -10.30 3.04
C VAL A 398 14.20 -10.99 4.40
N GLY A 399 13.58 -12.16 4.56
CA GLY A 399 13.67 -13.00 5.74
C GLY A 399 14.94 -13.86 5.79
N ASN A 400 14.97 -14.75 6.77
CA ASN A 400 16.03 -15.71 7.02
C ASN A 400 15.47 -17.13 7.21
N GLN A 401 16.33 -18.07 7.57
CA GLN A 401 15.97 -19.47 7.78
C GLN A 401 15.02 -19.66 8.97
N ASP A 402 15.21 -18.93 10.06
CA ASP A 402 14.34 -19.01 11.23
C ASP A 402 12.90 -18.57 10.92
N ASP A 403 12.74 -17.54 10.07
CA ASP A 403 11.43 -17.09 9.60
C ASP A 403 10.69 -18.18 8.82
N LEU A 404 11.39 -18.80 7.86
CA LEU A 404 10.81 -19.87 7.07
C LEU A 404 10.47 -21.08 7.95
N ASN A 405 11.34 -21.42 8.91
CA ASN A 405 11.07 -22.47 9.88
C ASN A 405 9.82 -22.16 10.72
N GLU A 406 9.65 -20.93 11.18
CA GLU A 406 8.45 -20.50 11.91
C GLU A 406 7.19 -20.61 11.03
N ILE A 407 7.24 -20.10 9.79
CA ILE A 407 6.13 -20.18 8.84
C ILE A 407 5.70 -21.63 8.62
N PHE A 408 6.65 -22.52 8.31
CA PHE A 408 6.34 -23.92 8.05
C PHE A 408 5.92 -24.68 9.30
N THR A 409 6.38 -24.28 10.48
CA THR A 409 5.93 -24.86 11.75
C THR A 409 4.48 -24.52 12.01
N LYS A 410 4.11 -23.24 11.92
CA LYS A 410 2.72 -22.78 12.11
C LYS A 410 1.76 -23.34 11.04
N ALA A 411 2.24 -23.54 9.81
CA ALA A 411 1.44 -24.10 8.73
C ALA A 411 0.89 -25.51 9.04
N LYS A 412 1.57 -26.30 9.91
CA LYS A 412 1.18 -27.68 10.24
C LYS A 412 -0.20 -27.81 10.88
N ASP A 413 -0.68 -26.77 11.56
CA ASP A 413 -1.96 -26.81 12.27
C ASP A 413 -3.16 -26.46 11.37
N THR A 414 -2.93 -26.32 10.07
CA THR A 414 -3.92 -25.82 9.10
C THR A 414 -3.77 -26.51 7.75
N ASP A 415 -4.86 -26.52 6.98
CA ASP A 415 -4.92 -27.25 5.72
C ASP A 415 -4.45 -26.39 4.54
N ALA A 416 -4.64 -25.07 4.67
CA ALA A 416 -4.18 -24.06 3.74
C ALA A 416 -3.69 -22.83 4.50
N TYR A 417 -2.40 -22.52 4.38
CA TYR A 417 -1.72 -21.50 5.17
C TYR A 417 -0.99 -20.50 4.29
N ALA A 418 -1.42 -19.24 4.28
CA ALA A 418 -0.79 -18.20 3.48
C ALA A 418 0.01 -17.22 4.34
N MET A 419 0.75 -16.32 3.69
CA MET A 419 1.36 -15.19 4.41
C MET A 419 0.32 -14.18 4.90
N CYS A 420 -0.67 -13.86 4.05
CA CYS A 420 -1.75 -12.93 4.37
C CYS A 420 -3.09 -13.44 3.86
N MET A 421 -4.16 -13.03 4.55
CA MET A 421 -5.54 -13.10 4.07
C MET A 421 -6.03 -11.67 3.77
N ALA A 422 -6.57 -11.46 2.58
CA ALA A 422 -7.20 -10.22 2.18
C ALA A 422 -8.66 -10.20 2.67
N THR A 423 -9.14 -9.08 3.21
CA THR A 423 -10.53 -8.98 3.72
C THR A 423 -11.56 -8.73 2.62
N TYR A 424 -11.16 -8.04 1.56
CA TYR A 424 -12.05 -7.60 0.49
C TYR A 424 -11.48 -7.94 -0.88
N GLY A 425 -12.38 -8.15 -1.84
CA GLY A 425 -12.05 -8.47 -3.23
C GLY A 425 -12.98 -7.78 -4.22
N PHE A 426 -12.89 -8.18 -5.49
CA PHE A 426 -13.70 -7.61 -6.56
C PHE A 426 -15.08 -8.27 -6.64
N GLY A 427 -16.12 -7.47 -6.40
CA GLY A 427 -17.53 -7.85 -6.47
C GLY A 427 -18.12 -7.77 -7.88
N LYS A 428 -19.35 -7.27 -7.99
CA LYS A 428 -20.03 -7.11 -9.27
C LYS A 428 -19.33 -6.05 -10.13
N LYS A 429 -19.36 -6.24 -11.44
CA LYS A 429 -18.82 -5.27 -12.40
C LYS A 429 -19.81 -4.12 -12.53
N LEU A 430 -19.40 -2.90 -12.17
CA LEU A 430 -20.26 -1.71 -12.21
C LEU A 430 -20.17 -1.00 -13.57
N LYS A 431 -18.95 -0.76 -14.06
CA LYS A 431 -18.67 -0.12 -15.37
C LYS A 431 -17.41 -0.73 -15.99
N LYS A 432 -17.05 -0.30 -17.21
CA LYS A 432 -15.79 -0.71 -17.85
C LYS A 432 -14.60 -0.36 -16.93
N HIS A 433 -13.88 -1.38 -16.47
CA HIS A 433 -12.77 -1.27 -15.50
C HIS A 433 -13.14 -0.72 -14.11
N LYS A 434 -14.43 -0.73 -13.72
CA LYS A 434 -14.88 -0.37 -12.37
C LYS A 434 -15.68 -1.53 -11.77
N TYR A 435 -15.23 -2.01 -10.63
CA TYR A 435 -15.85 -3.11 -9.89
C TYR A 435 -16.28 -2.60 -8.52
N GLU A 436 -17.32 -3.21 -7.99
CA GLU A 436 -17.67 -3.13 -6.58
C GLU A 436 -16.55 -3.73 -5.74
N TRP A 437 -16.34 -3.17 -4.56
CA TRP A 437 -15.39 -3.69 -3.58
C TRP A 437 -16.19 -4.33 -2.45
N THR A 438 -16.09 -5.65 -2.30
CA THR A 438 -16.96 -6.43 -1.41
C THR A 438 -16.14 -7.20 -0.40
N LYS A 439 -16.66 -7.36 0.83
CA LYS A 439 -16.05 -8.24 1.84
C LYS A 439 -16.05 -9.65 1.28
N ASN A 440 -14.86 -10.19 1.05
CA ASN A 440 -14.62 -11.51 0.50
C ASN A 440 -13.24 -11.96 1.00
N PRO A 441 -13.18 -12.55 2.20
CA PRO A 441 -11.92 -12.97 2.78
C PRO A 441 -11.25 -14.06 1.95
N HIS A 442 -10.01 -13.85 1.50
CA HIS A 442 -9.29 -14.82 0.66
C HIS A 442 -7.78 -14.83 0.91
N LEU A 443 -7.20 -16.02 0.88
CA LEU A 443 -5.76 -16.26 1.00
C LEU A 443 -5.00 -15.73 -0.22
N GLN A 444 -3.84 -15.11 0.01
CA GLN A 444 -2.98 -14.63 -1.04
C GLN A 444 -2.02 -15.74 -1.54
N SER A 445 -1.92 -15.93 -2.87
CA SER A 445 -1.20 -17.05 -3.48
C SER A 445 0.28 -16.81 -3.80
N TYR A 446 0.88 -15.73 -3.28
CA TYR A 446 2.32 -15.46 -3.49
C TYR A 446 3.22 -16.25 -2.53
N PHE A 447 2.61 -16.81 -1.47
CA PHE A 447 3.18 -17.81 -0.57
C PHE A 447 2.01 -18.49 0.14
N LEU A 448 1.71 -19.73 -0.24
CA LEU A 448 0.60 -20.54 0.25
C LEU A 448 1.06 -21.98 0.41
N VAL A 449 1.01 -22.50 1.62
CA VAL A 449 1.28 -23.90 1.94
C VAL A 449 -0.04 -24.66 1.96
N LEU A 450 -0.11 -25.77 1.24
CA LEU A 450 -1.26 -26.67 1.20
C LEU A 450 -0.88 -28.02 1.79
N ASP A 451 -1.75 -28.55 2.64
CA ASP A 451 -1.65 -29.92 3.16
C ASP A 451 -1.98 -30.96 2.08
N LYS A 452 -1.42 -32.17 2.23
CA LYS A 452 -1.67 -33.31 1.34
C LYS A 452 -3.13 -33.54 1.06
N LYS A 453 -3.98 -33.56 2.08
CA LYS A 453 -5.41 -33.83 1.90
C LYS A 453 -6.10 -32.79 1.02
N VAL A 454 -5.53 -31.59 0.89
CA VAL A 454 -6.06 -30.53 0.02
C VAL A 454 -5.56 -30.73 -1.40
N PHE A 455 -4.25 -30.81 -1.62
CA PHE A 455 -3.71 -30.78 -2.99
C PHE A 455 -3.89 -32.10 -3.75
N THR A 456 -4.20 -33.21 -3.07
CA THR A 456 -4.56 -34.48 -3.70
C THR A 456 -6.07 -34.65 -3.90
N ALA A 457 -6.90 -33.80 -3.28
CA ALA A 457 -8.35 -33.89 -3.43
C ALA A 457 -8.84 -33.58 -4.84
N ASP A 458 -9.92 -34.24 -5.24
CA ASP A 458 -10.52 -34.07 -6.58
C ASP A 458 -10.96 -32.63 -6.86
N TYR A 459 -11.46 -31.92 -5.84
CA TYR A 459 -11.87 -30.52 -6.00
C TYR A 459 -10.68 -29.62 -6.35
N PHE A 460 -9.52 -29.87 -5.73
CA PHE A 460 -8.32 -29.07 -5.96
C PHE A 460 -7.71 -29.42 -7.30
N LYS A 461 -7.66 -30.71 -7.62
CA LYS A 461 -7.22 -31.21 -8.93
C LYS A 461 -8.07 -30.60 -10.06
N LYS A 462 -9.40 -30.59 -9.93
CA LYS A 462 -10.31 -29.94 -10.89
C LYS A 462 -10.02 -28.44 -10.99
N PHE A 463 -9.81 -27.76 -9.87
CA PHE A 463 -9.49 -26.33 -9.85
C PHE A 463 -8.17 -26.03 -10.57
N ILE A 464 -7.06 -26.66 -10.15
CA ILE A 464 -5.72 -26.36 -10.66
C ILE A 464 -5.57 -26.75 -12.13
N LEU A 465 -6.13 -27.89 -12.55
CA LEU A 465 -6.08 -28.33 -13.94
C LEU A 465 -7.04 -27.53 -14.85
N GLY A 466 -8.10 -26.96 -14.28
CA GLY A 466 -9.08 -26.10 -14.96
C GLY A 466 -8.63 -24.65 -15.16
N ILE A 467 -7.40 -24.29 -14.80
CA ILE A 467 -6.86 -22.95 -15.03
C ILE A 467 -6.65 -22.73 -16.54
N GLU A 468 -7.19 -21.62 -17.04
CA GLU A 468 -7.16 -21.22 -18.44
C GLU A 468 -6.60 -19.81 -18.63
N ARG A 469 -6.22 -19.50 -19.87
CA ARG A 469 -5.77 -18.17 -20.26
C ARG A 469 -6.92 -17.16 -20.22
N ILE A 470 -6.78 -16.15 -19.37
CA ILE A 470 -7.76 -15.06 -19.23
C ILE A 470 -7.10 -13.71 -19.55
N LYS A 471 -7.76 -12.87 -20.36
CA LYS A 471 -7.21 -11.57 -20.81
C LYS A 471 -7.26 -10.47 -19.74
N SER A 472 -8.15 -10.60 -18.76
CA SER A 472 -8.42 -9.58 -17.73
C SER A 472 -7.76 -9.97 -16.41
N LYS A 473 -6.85 -9.14 -15.91
CA LYS A 473 -6.21 -9.35 -14.60
C LYS A 473 -7.24 -9.42 -13.47
N THR A 474 -8.29 -8.60 -13.51
CA THR A 474 -9.36 -8.64 -12.52
C THR A 474 -10.11 -9.97 -12.54
N GLU A 475 -10.32 -10.53 -13.73
CA GLU A 475 -11.02 -11.82 -13.86
C GLU A 475 -10.15 -12.99 -13.38
N ILE A 476 -8.83 -12.90 -13.58
CA ILE A 476 -7.86 -13.84 -12.98
C ILE A 476 -7.93 -13.79 -11.46
N ILE A 477 -7.94 -12.59 -10.87
CA ILE A 477 -8.06 -12.43 -9.42
C ILE A 477 -9.38 -13.05 -8.93
N LYS A 478 -10.50 -12.75 -9.59
CA LYS A 478 -11.81 -13.30 -9.20
C LYS A 478 -11.87 -14.83 -9.34
N ARG A 479 -11.47 -15.38 -10.49
CA ARG A 479 -11.61 -16.82 -10.78
C ARG A 479 -10.58 -17.67 -10.04
N TYR A 480 -9.37 -17.16 -9.85
CA TYR A 480 -8.28 -17.96 -9.31
C TYR A 480 -7.83 -17.54 -7.91
N GLU A 481 -7.58 -16.26 -7.63
CA GLU A 481 -7.11 -15.83 -6.31
C GLU A 481 -8.24 -15.91 -5.26
N MET A 482 -9.36 -15.25 -5.53
CA MET A 482 -10.57 -15.33 -4.72
C MET A 482 -11.23 -16.71 -4.86
N GLY A 483 -11.31 -17.22 -6.10
CA GLY A 483 -11.93 -18.51 -6.40
C GLY A 483 -11.23 -19.71 -5.74
N LEU A 484 -9.90 -19.65 -5.53
CA LEU A 484 -9.19 -20.66 -4.74
C LEU A 484 -9.74 -20.71 -3.31
N SER A 485 -9.82 -19.57 -2.63
CA SER A 485 -10.30 -19.52 -1.25
C SER A 485 -11.78 -19.87 -1.12
N GLU A 486 -12.59 -19.46 -2.11
CA GLU A 486 -14.00 -19.86 -2.20
C GLU A 486 -14.15 -21.39 -2.29
N MET A 487 -13.38 -22.01 -3.18
CA MET A 487 -13.36 -23.45 -3.36
C MET A 487 -12.88 -24.16 -2.09
N LEU A 488 -11.84 -23.67 -1.43
CA LEU A 488 -11.36 -24.25 -0.18
C LEU A 488 -12.43 -24.16 0.92
N ARG A 489 -13.09 -23.01 1.03
CA ARG A 489 -14.17 -22.78 2.00
C ARG A 489 -15.38 -23.66 1.75
N SER A 490 -15.79 -23.85 0.49
CA SER A 490 -16.94 -24.72 0.16
C SER A 490 -16.70 -26.20 0.44
N HIS A 491 -15.44 -26.60 0.65
CA HIS A 491 -15.04 -27.96 1.06
C HIS A 491 -14.56 -28.00 2.52
N HIS A 492 -14.91 -27.00 3.34
CA HIS A 492 -14.61 -26.93 4.77
C HIS A 492 -13.10 -27.05 5.12
N VAL A 493 -12.22 -26.61 4.22
CA VAL A 493 -10.77 -26.59 4.44
C VAL A 493 -10.42 -25.56 5.52
N LYS A 494 -9.61 -25.95 6.50
CA LYS A 494 -9.14 -25.04 7.56
C LYS A 494 -8.07 -24.08 7.00
N MET A 495 -8.46 -22.82 6.79
CA MET A 495 -7.59 -21.76 6.27
C MET A 495 -7.04 -20.86 7.38
N ALA A 496 -5.78 -20.45 7.29
CA ALA A 496 -5.22 -19.37 8.11
C ALA A 496 -4.11 -18.60 7.39
N SER A 497 -3.61 -17.55 8.04
CA SER A 497 -2.47 -16.78 7.56
C SER A 497 -1.44 -16.53 8.66
N PHE A 498 -0.17 -16.37 8.25
CA PHE A 498 0.94 -16.06 9.14
C PHE A 498 0.78 -14.72 9.84
N TYR A 499 0.47 -13.68 9.08
CA TYR A 499 0.07 -12.42 9.67
C TYR A 499 -1.39 -12.49 10.12
N PRO A 500 -1.73 -11.92 11.29
CA PRO A 500 -3.08 -11.93 11.81
C PRO A 500 -4.09 -11.35 10.81
N TYR A 501 -5.21 -12.04 10.67
CA TYR A 501 -6.35 -11.56 9.90
C TYR A 501 -7.19 -10.60 10.75
N ASP A 502 -7.43 -9.40 10.23
CA ASP A 502 -8.38 -8.43 10.80
C ASP A 502 -9.54 -8.24 9.81
N ASP A 503 -10.73 -8.64 10.23
CA ASP A 503 -11.93 -8.67 9.39
C ASP A 503 -12.57 -7.29 9.18
N THR A 504 -12.04 -6.27 9.87
CA THR A 504 -12.41 -4.86 9.76
C THR A 504 -11.49 -4.11 8.80
N ASN A 505 -10.38 -4.75 8.42
CA ASN A 505 -9.35 -4.16 7.59
C ASN A 505 -9.85 -3.92 6.17
N ILE A 506 -10.00 -2.65 5.80
CA ILE A 506 -10.39 -2.21 4.45
C ILE A 506 -9.20 -1.88 3.56
N VAL A 507 -7.98 -2.08 4.05
CA VAL A 507 -6.78 -1.78 3.30
C VAL A 507 -6.53 -2.92 2.33
N ASN A 508 -5.99 -2.58 1.16
CA ASN A 508 -5.42 -3.57 0.28
C ASN A 508 -4.46 -4.47 1.10
N PRO A 509 -4.54 -5.81 1.04
CA PRO A 509 -3.57 -6.69 1.72
C PRO A 509 -2.10 -6.31 1.45
N TYR A 510 -1.84 -5.59 0.35
CA TYR A 510 -0.52 -5.00 0.03
C TYR A 510 -0.10 -3.82 0.93
N ALA A 511 -0.92 -3.27 1.81
CA ALA A 511 -0.52 -2.20 2.73
C ALA A 511 -0.50 -2.66 4.20
N ILE A 512 -0.67 -3.96 4.48
CA ILE A 512 -0.39 -4.58 5.78
C ILE A 512 1.05 -5.13 5.81
N TYR A 513 1.97 -4.51 5.09
CA TYR A 513 3.35 -4.63 5.53
C TYR A 513 3.43 -3.83 6.80
N LEU A 514 3.66 -4.54 7.90
CA LEU A 514 4.06 -3.95 9.17
C LEU A 514 2.89 -3.33 9.93
N ASN A 515 1.93 -4.19 10.29
CA ASN A 515 1.27 -4.02 11.57
C ASN A 515 2.32 -3.67 12.64
N GLN A 516 2.00 -2.82 13.62
CA GLN A 516 2.87 -2.48 14.77
C GLN A 516 3.41 -3.71 15.54
N PHE A 517 2.88 -4.91 15.25
CA PHE A 517 3.33 -6.21 15.77
C PHE A 517 4.42 -6.92 14.94
N VAL A 518 4.88 -6.36 13.82
CA VAL A 518 5.89 -6.98 12.95
C VAL A 518 7.20 -6.19 13.01
N SER A 519 8.19 -6.71 13.75
CA SER A 519 9.51 -6.09 13.91
C SER A 519 10.33 -6.03 12.62
N ARG A 520 10.14 -7.02 11.72
CA ARG A 520 10.73 -7.06 10.37
C ARG A 520 9.86 -7.86 9.39
N PRO A 521 9.69 -7.43 8.14
CA PRO A 521 8.97 -8.21 7.13
C PRO A 521 9.82 -9.41 6.67
N ILE A 522 9.17 -10.47 6.19
CA ILE A 522 9.81 -11.68 5.62
C ILE A 522 9.79 -11.65 4.08
N LEU A 523 8.69 -11.16 3.50
CA LEU A 523 8.48 -10.97 2.07
C LEU A 523 7.99 -9.54 1.84
N VAL A 524 8.36 -8.88 0.74
CA VAL A 524 7.98 -7.50 0.39
C VAL A 524 7.51 -7.43 -1.06
N LYS A 525 6.26 -7.04 -1.35
CA LYS A 525 5.78 -6.91 -2.76
C LYS A 525 6.54 -5.83 -3.52
N HIS A 526 6.90 -6.13 -4.77
CA HIS A 526 7.59 -5.20 -5.69
C HIS A 526 6.87 -3.88 -5.98
N MET A 527 5.56 -3.77 -5.72
CA MET A 527 4.84 -2.51 -5.89
C MET A 527 5.11 -1.49 -4.76
N LEU A 528 5.80 -1.90 -3.70
CA LEU A 528 6.18 -1.03 -2.58
C LEU A 528 7.66 -0.69 -2.54
N SER A 529 8.49 -1.44 -3.26
CA SER A 529 9.92 -1.16 -3.42
C SER A 529 10.21 -0.11 -4.51
N LYS A 530 9.17 0.39 -5.20
CA LYS A 530 9.23 1.44 -6.21
C LYS A 530 8.47 2.67 -5.75
#